data_AF-A0A938MRQ2-F1
#
_entry.id   AF-A0A938MRQ2-F1
#
_cell.length_a   1.000
_cell.length_b   1.000
_cell.length_c   1.000
_cell.angle_alpha   90.00
_cell.angle_beta   90.00
_cell.angle_gamma   90.00
#
_symmetry.space_group_name_H-M   'P 1'
#
loop_
_entity.id
_entity.type
_entity.pdbx_description
1 polymer ?
#
loop_
_entity_poly.entity_id
_entity_poly.type
_entity_poly.pdbx_seq_one_letter_code
_entity_poly.pdbx_strand_id
1 'polypeptide(L)'
;LPPLPDKLGFAGPYAGTHDGALLVAGGAYFPDKPPWERGTKVWYDRVFVLENRGSQWKTLGRLPRPLGYGVSVSTKDGVACLGGSDAQRHYADAFLLCWEGGEVKTSPLPRLPKPCANFCGALLGDTIYVAGGIETPASTTALRTFWSLDLGSASPQWRELDPWPGPERMLAVAAVQDGAFFLVSGAALLADSQGKPVRRYLRDAYRYQPGRGWSRVADLPCAAVAAPTPAPAVGQSTFLVLGGDDGTLVNLQPPDRHPGFPKAILAYHTITDTWKPFGKMPVAHVTTSVAPWNSGFVLPTGEVRPGVRSPANWAFQTAVRKGTFGWANYGMLLAYLLAMVWISFVCSKRNKSTNDFFRGGQRIPWWAAGLSIFATMLSPITFMAIPAAAYAEGWNLFLANSSILVTPLVVFV
;
A
#
# COMPACT_ATOMS: atom_id res chain seq x y z
N LEU A 1 -19.94 3.31 5.73
CA LEU A 1 -20.12 4.49 6.62
C LEU A 1 -21.29 5.30 6.09
N PRO A 2 -21.91 6.21 6.88
CA PRO A 2 -22.92 7.12 6.32
C PRO A 2 -22.38 7.85 5.09
N PRO A 3 -23.22 8.16 4.09
CA PRO A 3 -22.78 8.93 2.92
C PRO A 3 -22.34 10.33 3.35
N LEU A 4 -21.43 10.93 2.59
CA LEU A 4 -21.06 12.33 2.79
C LEU A 4 -22.30 13.23 2.67
N PRO A 5 -22.35 14.37 3.38
CA PRO A 5 -23.46 15.32 3.34
C PRO A 5 -23.38 16.18 2.06
N ASP A 6 -23.36 15.49 0.92
CA ASP A 6 -23.41 16.02 -0.43
C ASP A 6 -24.20 15.04 -1.32
N LYS A 7 -24.95 15.56 -2.29
CA LYS A 7 -25.84 14.72 -3.13
C LYS A 7 -25.07 13.88 -4.15
N LEU A 8 -23.96 14.40 -4.67
CA LEU A 8 -23.23 13.79 -5.80
C LEU A 8 -21.88 13.23 -5.38
N GLY A 9 -21.27 13.79 -4.33
CA GLY A 9 -19.91 13.45 -3.93
C GLY A 9 -18.86 14.12 -4.81
N PHE A 10 -17.59 13.77 -4.59
CA PHE A 10 -16.44 14.48 -5.13
C PHE A 10 -15.44 13.54 -5.78
N ALA A 11 -14.78 14.02 -6.82
CA ALA A 11 -13.58 13.40 -7.39
C ALA A 11 -12.35 14.25 -7.05
N GLY A 12 -11.26 13.58 -6.73
CA GLY A 12 -10.00 14.14 -6.25
C GLY A 12 -10.09 14.91 -4.93
N PRO A 13 -10.88 14.51 -3.91
CA PRO A 13 -10.79 15.16 -2.61
C PRO A 13 -9.44 14.85 -1.95
N TYR A 14 -9.05 15.68 -0.99
CA TYR A 14 -8.09 15.27 0.02
C TYR A 14 -8.82 14.43 1.06
N ALA A 15 -8.23 13.31 1.46
CA ALA A 15 -8.76 12.50 2.55
C ALA A 15 -7.65 11.92 3.42
N GLY A 16 -7.92 11.87 4.72
CA GLY A 16 -6.98 11.38 5.72
C GLY A 16 -7.60 11.41 7.10
N THR A 17 -6.77 11.18 8.10
CA THR A 17 -7.16 11.09 9.50
C THR A 17 -6.21 11.89 10.37
N HIS A 18 -6.76 12.54 11.38
CA HIS A 18 -6.04 13.26 12.43
C HIS A 18 -6.81 13.17 13.74
N ASP A 19 -6.11 12.89 14.84
CA ASP A 19 -6.70 12.75 16.19
C ASP A 19 -7.97 11.88 16.21
N GLY A 20 -7.92 10.76 15.51
CA GLY A 20 -9.01 9.77 15.44
C GLY A 20 -10.18 10.17 14.54
N ALA A 21 -10.26 11.41 14.04
CA ALA A 21 -11.30 11.84 13.11
C ALA A 21 -10.92 11.58 11.65
N LEU A 22 -11.91 11.22 10.83
CA LEU A 22 -11.78 11.15 9.37
C LEU A 22 -12.13 12.51 8.76
N LEU A 23 -11.22 13.01 7.93
CA LEU A 23 -11.36 14.27 7.21
C LEU A 23 -11.47 14.02 5.71
N VAL A 24 -12.45 14.65 5.06
CA VAL A 24 -12.61 14.67 3.60
C VAL A 24 -12.78 16.11 3.17
N ALA A 25 -11.92 16.61 2.28
CA ALA A 25 -11.86 18.03 1.96
C ALA A 25 -11.74 18.28 0.46
N GLY A 26 -12.51 19.28 0.00
CA GLY A 26 -12.47 19.77 -1.36
C GLY A 26 -12.90 18.75 -2.41
N GLY A 27 -12.15 18.67 -3.50
CA GLY A 27 -12.49 17.89 -4.69
C GLY A 27 -13.40 18.63 -5.66
N ALA A 28 -13.84 17.94 -6.70
CA ALA A 28 -14.62 18.53 -7.79
C ALA A 28 -15.62 17.55 -8.41
N TYR A 29 -16.69 18.11 -8.95
CA TYR A 29 -17.69 17.37 -9.72
C TYR A 29 -18.33 18.26 -10.79
N PHE A 30 -19.20 17.67 -11.61
CA PHE A 30 -19.95 18.36 -12.66
C PHE A 30 -21.42 18.49 -12.20
N PRO A 31 -21.88 19.67 -11.73
CA PRO A 31 -23.22 19.81 -11.15
C PRO A 31 -24.34 19.70 -12.18
N ASP A 32 -24.11 20.20 -13.39
CA ASP A 32 -25.19 20.37 -14.36
C ASP A 32 -25.28 19.21 -15.35
N LYS A 33 -24.18 18.91 -16.03
CA LYS A 33 -24.11 17.93 -17.13
C LYS A 33 -22.80 17.13 -17.07
N PRO A 34 -22.77 15.90 -17.59
CA PRO A 34 -21.53 15.13 -17.65
C PRO A 34 -20.51 15.75 -18.63
N PRO A 35 -19.23 15.30 -18.57
CA PRO A 35 -18.16 15.85 -19.40
C PRO A 35 -18.41 15.76 -20.91
N TRP A 36 -19.02 14.68 -21.40
CA TRP A 36 -19.29 14.47 -22.82
C TRP A 36 -20.40 15.37 -23.37
N GLU A 37 -21.18 16.00 -22.49
CA GLU A 37 -22.18 17.02 -22.83
C GLU A 37 -21.66 18.44 -22.59
N ARG A 38 -20.33 18.60 -22.48
CA ARG A 38 -19.63 19.86 -22.19
C ARG A 38 -20.07 20.50 -20.87
N GLY A 39 -20.38 19.69 -19.87
CA GLY A 39 -20.63 20.19 -18.52
C GLY A 39 -19.43 20.90 -17.92
N THR A 40 -19.69 21.93 -17.11
CA THR A 40 -18.64 22.68 -16.41
C THR A 40 -18.25 21.96 -15.13
N LYS A 41 -16.96 21.70 -14.95
CA LYS A 41 -16.42 21.14 -13.70
C LYS A 41 -16.31 22.25 -12.66
N VAL A 42 -16.74 21.97 -11.43
CA VAL A 42 -16.68 22.91 -10.29
C VAL A 42 -15.86 22.29 -9.18
N TRP A 43 -15.00 23.11 -8.57
CA TRP A 43 -14.14 22.75 -7.43
C TRP A 43 -14.73 23.30 -6.14
N TYR A 44 -14.48 22.60 -5.04
CA TYR A 44 -15.01 22.91 -3.73
C TYR A 44 -13.88 23.00 -2.70
N ASP A 45 -14.16 23.71 -1.62
CA ASP A 45 -13.28 23.96 -0.48
C ASP A 45 -13.84 23.38 0.83
N ARG A 46 -15.08 22.88 0.84
CA ARG A 46 -15.74 22.37 2.05
C ARG A 46 -14.95 21.22 2.67
N VAL A 47 -14.89 21.20 4.00
CA VAL A 47 -14.31 20.11 4.77
C VAL A 47 -15.42 19.37 5.53
N PHE A 48 -15.38 18.04 5.46
CA PHE A 48 -16.28 17.13 6.13
C PHE A 48 -15.52 16.33 7.17
N VAL A 49 -16.09 16.25 8.38
CA VAL A 49 -15.48 15.59 9.53
C VAL A 49 -16.39 14.47 10.01
N LEU A 50 -15.82 13.29 10.23
CA LEU A 50 -16.47 12.15 10.88
C LEU A 50 -15.60 11.68 12.05
N GLU A 51 -16.01 12.03 13.27
CA GLU A 51 -15.23 11.78 14.50
C GLU A 51 -15.13 10.28 14.85
N ASN A 52 -16.19 9.51 14.59
CA ASN A 52 -16.20 8.07 14.81
C ASN A 52 -17.27 7.39 13.94
N ARG A 53 -17.23 6.06 13.86
CA ARG A 53 -18.12 5.27 12.97
C ARG A 53 -19.62 5.43 13.25
N GLY A 54 -19.99 5.78 14.49
CA GLY A 54 -21.39 5.97 14.92
C GLY A 54 -21.87 7.42 14.81
N SER A 55 -20.99 8.36 14.50
CA SER A 55 -21.33 9.78 14.38
C SER A 55 -21.92 10.12 13.03
N GLN A 56 -22.55 11.28 12.95
CA GLN A 56 -22.94 11.89 11.69
C GLN A 56 -21.80 12.75 11.14
N TRP A 57 -21.77 12.91 9.82
CA TRP A 57 -20.85 13.85 9.19
C TRP A 57 -21.19 15.28 9.58
N LYS A 58 -20.16 16.04 9.94
CA LYS A 58 -20.24 17.48 10.15
C LYS A 58 -19.58 18.18 8.97
N THR A 59 -20.20 19.24 8.45
CA THR A 59 -19.55 20.12 7.46
C THR A 59 -18.92 21.27 8.25
N LEU A 60 -17.62 21.17 8.52
CA LEU A 60 -16.89 22.08 9.41
C LEU A 60 -15.57 22.49 8.78
N GLY A 61 -15.39 23.80 8.61
CA GLY A 61 -14.18 24.37 8.02
C GLY A 61 -14.18 24.40 6.49
N ARG A 62 -13.16 25.07 5.95
CA ARG A 62 -12.90 25.22 4.52
C ARG A 62 -11.39 25.11 4.26
N LEU A 63 -11.03 24.56 3.11
CA LEU A 63 -9.71 24.72 2.54
C LEU A 63 -9.44 26.20 2.25
N PRO A 64 -8.17 26.63 2.13
CA PRO A 64 -7.83 28.03 1.83
C PRO A 64 -8.39 28.52 0.49
N ARG A 65 -8.75 27.59 -0.40
CA ARG A 65 -9.35 27.81 -1.72
C ARG A 65 -10.04 26.53 -2.19
N PRO A 66 -10.96 26.60 -3.18
CA PRO A 66 -11.46 25.40 -3.86
C PRO A 66 -10.32 24.61 -4.49
N LEU A 67 -10.18 23.33 -4.14
CA LEU A 67 -8.98 22.56 -4.47
C LEU A 67 -9.26 21.06 -4.50
N GLY A 68 -8.61 20.34 -5.42
CA GLY A 68 -8.63 18.87 -5.47
C GLY A 68 -7.52 18.31 -6.36
N TYR A 69 -7.49 16.99 -6.56
CA TYR A 69 -6.48 16.28 -7.38
C TYR A 69 -5.03 16.51 -6.92
N GLY A 70 -4.82 16.85 -5.65
CA GLY A 70 -3.51 16.81 -5.02
C GLY A 70 -3.25 15.47 -4.33
N VAL A 71 -2.21 15.42 -3.51
CA VAL A 71 -1.89 14.26 -2.65
C VAL A 71 -2.37 14.55 -1.23
N SER A 72 -3.00 13.56 -0.60
CA SER A 72 -3.32 13.59 0.84
C SER A 72 -2.69 12.40 1.57
N VAL A 73 -2.00 12.67 2.68
CA VAL A 73 -1.42 11.63 3.53
C VAL A 73 -1.64 11.96 5.01
N SER A 74 -2.14 11.02 5.80
CA SER A 74 -2.24 11.19 7.26
C SER A 74 -0.84 11.22 7.88
N THR A 75 -0.58 12.20 8.73
CA THR A 75 0.64 12.33 9.54
C THR A 75 0.27 12.47 11.02
N LYS A 76 1.27 12.50 11.91
CA LYS A 76 1.04 12.73 13.34
C LYS A 76 0.52 14.14 13.66
N ASP A 77 0.81 15.13 12.81
CA ASP A 77 0.51 16.55 13.05
C ASP A 77 -0.69 17.06 12.22
N GLY A 78 -1.24 16.22 11.34
CA GLY A 78 -2.35 16.57 10.46
C GLY A 78 -2.40 15.74 9.19
N VAL A 79 -3.43 15.95 8.37
CA VAL A 79 -3.47 15.40 7.01
C VAL A 79 -2.69 16.33 6.09
N ALA A 80 -1.54 15.90 5.58
CA ALA A 80 -0.76 16.66 4.63
C ALA A 80 -1.48 16.71 3.28
N CYS A 81 -1.90 17.90 2.87
CA CYS A 81 -2.54 18.22 1.60
C CYS A 81 -1.54 18.93 0.69
N LEU A 82 -1.14 18.30 -0.40
CA LEU A 82 -0.04 18.74 -1.25
C LEU A 82 -0.52 19.03 -2.68
N GLY A 83 -0.22 20.23 -3.17
CA GLY A 83 -0.46 20.65 -4.54
C GLY A 83 -1.94 20.73 -4.92
N GLY A 84 -2.29 20.14 -6.05
CA GLY A 84 -3.66 20.06 -6.56
C GLY A 84 -4.01 21.16 -7.56
N SER A 85 -5.28 21.17 -7.96
CA SER A 85 -5.84 22.02 -9.01
C SER A 85 -7.13 22.67 -8.57
N ASP A 86 -7.36 23.88 -9.07
CA ASP A 86 -8.68 24.48 -9.21
C ASP A 86 -9.10 24.51 -10.69
N ALA A 87 -10.10 25.33 -11.02
CA ALA A 87 -10.59 25.50 -12.39
C ALA A 87 -9.60 26.21 -13.35
N GLN A 88 -8.57 26.89 -12.81
CA GLN A 88 -7.70 27.78 -13.57
C GLN A 88 -6.25 27.26 -13.64
N ARG A 89 -5.72 26.73 -12.54
CA ARG A 89 -4.30 26.36 -12.44
C ARG A 89 -4.04 25.22 -11.47
N HIS A 90 -2.80 24.75 -11.46
CA HIS A 90 -2.28 23.88 -10.42
C HIS A 90 -1.49 24.68 -9.39
N TYR A 91 -1.36 24.12 -8.19
CA TYR A 91 -0.75 24.77 -7.04
C TYR A 91 0.50 24.03 -6.58
N ALA A 92 1.46 24.80 -6.08
CA ALA A 92 2.63 24.29 -5.35
C ALA A 92 2.39 24.31 -3.83
N ASP A 93 1.28 24.89 -3.40
CA ASP A 93 0.93 25.09 -1.99
C ASP A 93 0.79 23.73 -1.29
N ALA A 94 1.28 23.66 -0.06
CA ALA A 94 1.20 22.49 0.80
C ALA A 94 0.81 22.94 2.21
N PHE A 95 -0.04 22.16 2.88
CA PHE A 95 -0.50 22.47 4.23
C PHE A 95 -0.95 21.20 4.95
N LEU A 96 -0.91 21.21 6.27
CA LEU A 96 -1.58 20.25 7.12
C LEU A 96 -3.03 20.69 7.33
N LEU A 97 -3.96 19.75 7.18
CA LEU A 97 -5.34 19.89 7.63
C LEU A 97 -5.46 19.21 9.00
N CYS A 98 -5.66 20.00 10.04
CA CYS A 98 -5.62 19.58 11.43
C CYS A 98 -7.03 19.58 12.01
N TRP A 99 -7.36 18.51 12.73
CA TRP A 99 -8.56 18.42 13.55
C TRP A 99 -8.20 18.69 15.01
N GLU A 100 -8.79 19.71 15.62
CA GLU A 100 -8.54 20.11 17.01
C GLU A 100 -9.83 20.02 17.84
N GLY A 101 -10.42 18.83 17.92
CA GLY A 101 -11.50 18.53 18.87
C GLY A 101 -12.77 19.40 18.75
N GLY A 102 -13.08 19.91 17.54
CA GLY A 102 -14.24 20.75 17.29
C GLY A 102 -14.04 21.72 16.13
N GLU A 103 -12.78 22.02 15.81
CA GLU A 103 -12.39 22.95 14.75
C GLU A 103 -11.46 22.27 13.74
N VAL A 104 -11.57 22.71 12.48
CA VAL A 104 -10.63 22.36 11.42
C VAL A 104 -9.72 23.56 11.15
N LYS A 105 -8.41 23.36 11.27
CA LYS A 105 -7.41 24.39 10.96
C LYS A 105 -6.46 23.93 9.85
N THR A 106 -5.83 24.90 9.21
CA THR A 106 -4.77 24.65 8.24
C THR A 106 -3.45 25.23 8.75
N SER A 107 -2.39 24.42 8.74
CA SER A 107 -1.02 24.86 9.06
C SER A 107 -0.14 24.76 7.80
N PRO A 108 0.63 25.78 7.42
CA PRO A 108 1.43 25.76 6.20
C PRO A 108 2.55 24.71 6.27
N LEU A 109 2.80 24.05 5.15
CA LEU A 109 4.00 23.25 4.90
C LEU A 109 4.87 23.96 3.84
N PRO A 110 6.17 23.61 3.73
CA PRO A 110 7.00 24.07 2.62
C PRO A 110 6.31 23.80 1.27
N ARG A 111 6.34 24.79 0.38
CA ARG A 111 5.72 24.66 -0.95
C ARG A 111 6.51 23.64 -1.79
N LEU A 112 5.80 22.87 -2.60
CA LEU A 112 6.39 21.98 -3.60
C LEU A 112 7.35 22.76 -4.50
N PRO A 113 8.42 22.12 -5.03
CA PRO A 113 9.37 22.76 -5.94
C PRO A 113 8.71 23.44 -7.16
N LYS A 114 7.59 22.90 -7.64
CA LYS A 114 6.74 23.50 -8.67
C LYS A 114 5.28 23.07 -8.52
N PRO A 115 4.32 23.78 -9.16
CA PRO A 115 2.92 23.38 -9.16
C PRO A 115 2.73 21.97 -9.70
N CYS A 116 1.87 21.19 -9.05
CA CYS A 116 1.63 19.81 -9.46
C CYS A 116 0.22 19.36 -9.08
N ALA A 117 -0.43 18.63 -9.98
CA ALA A 117 -1.68 17.91 -9.71
C ALA A 117 -1.67 16.53 -10.36
N ASN A 118 -2.59 15.65 -9.96
CA ASN A 118 -2.72 14.28 -10.43
C ASN A 118 -1.45 13.43 -10.23
N PHE A 119 -0.63 13.77 -9.24
CA PHE A 119 0.50 12.98 -8.80
C PHE A 119 0.08 12.06 -7.65
N CYS A 120 0.94 11.14 -7.25
CA CYS A 120 0.71 10.28 -6.10
C CYS A 120 1.77 10.51 -5.03
N GLY A 121 1.47 10.15 -3.79
CA GLY A 121 2.46 10.18 -2.72
C GLY A 121 2.04 9.34 -1.53
N ALA A 122 3.00 9.06 -0.66
CA ALA A 122 2.83 8.25 0.53
C ALA A 122 3.87 8.63 1.58
N LEU A 123 3.59 8.32 2.85
CA LEU A 123 4.46 8.56 4.00
C LEU A 123 5.25 7.27 4.31
N LEU A 124 6.58 7.37 4.28
CA LEU A 124 7.51 6.31 4.69
C LEU A 124 8.32 6.80 5.88
N GLY A 125 8.05 6.22 7.07
CA GLY A 125 8.57 6.77 8.32
C GLY A 125 8.03 8.19 8.54
N ASP A 126 8.92 9.15 8.70
CA ASP A 126 8.58 10.59 8.79
C ASP A 126 8.75 11.34 7.45
N THR A 127 9.09 10.64 6.36
CA THR A 127 9.33 11.27 5.06
C THR A 127 8.19 11.03 4.09
N ILE A 128 7.58 12.10 3.59
CA ILE A 128 6.62 12.04 2.49
C ILE A 128 7.39 11.97 1.18
N TYR A 129 7.05 11.00 0.34
CA TYR A 129 7.51 10.92 -1.05
C TYR A 129 6.35 11.17 -2.00
N VAL A 130 6.61 11.95 -3.05
CA VAL A 130 5.64 12.28 -4.10
C VAL A 130 6.23 12.04 -5.48
N ALA A 131 5.42 11.54 -6.40
CA ALA A 131 5.88 11.12 -7.72
C ALA A 131 4.87 11.42 -8.84
N GLY A 132 5.39 11.84 -9.99
CA GLY A 132 4.61 12.07 -11.22
C GLY A 132 3.79 13.35 -11.21
N GLY A 133 2.67 13.32 -11.93
CA GLY A 133 1.71 14.42 -12.05
C GLY A 133 1.81 15.19 -13.36
N ILE A 134 1.13 16.34 -13.38
CA ILE A 134 1.18 17.35 -14.44
C ILE A 134 1.35 18.73 -13.82
N GLU A 135 1.97 19.65 -14.54
CA GLU A 135 2.34 20.98 -14.01
C GLU A 135 1.23 22.02 -14.18
N THR A 136 0.44 21.91 -15.25
CA THR A 136 -0.68 22.81 -15.55
C THR A 136 -1.89 22.05 -16.09
N PRO A 137 -3.12 22.59 -15.97
CA PRO A 137 -4.32 21.95 -16.52
C PRO A 137 -4.24 21.66 -18.04
N ALA A 138 -3.46 22.44 -18.77
CA ALA A 138 -3.26 22.32 -20.22
C ALA A 138 -2.07 21.43 -20.61
N SER A 139 -1.37 20.83 -19.64
CA SER A 139 -0.19 20.00 -19.90
C SER A 139 -0.54 18.81 -20.81
N THR A 140 0.22 18.65 -21.89
CA THR A 140 0.12 17.52 -22.82
C THR A 140 1.12 16.41 -22.54
N THR A 141 2.01 16.62 -21.57
CA THR A 141 3.01 15.67 -21.09
C THR A 141 2.89 15.52 -19.57
N ALA A 142 3.10 14.31 -19.06
CA ALA A 142 3.21 14.09 -17.62
C ALA A 142 4.63 14.40 -17.11
N LEU A 143 4.81 14.38 -15.80
CA LEU A 143 6.08 14.68 -15.14
C LEU A 143 6.83 13.41 -14.72
N ARG A 144 8.16 13.52 -14.67
CA ARG A 144 9.06 12.60 -13.94
C ARG A 144 9.49 13.22 -12.61
N THR A 145 8.60 13.97 -11.98
CA THR A 145 8.83 14.54 -10.66
C THR A 145 9.01 13.41 -9.65
N PHE A 146 10.07 13.48 -8.81
CA PHE A 146 10.18 12.69 -7.59
C PHE A 146 10.78 13.55 -6.48
N TRP A 147 9.97 13.88 -5.47
CA TRP A 147 10.38 14.75 -4.38
C TRP A 147 10.13 14.11 -3.03
N SER A 148 10.94 14.48 -2.05
CA SER A 148 10.79 14.06 -0.65
C SER A 148 10.71 15.24 0.30
N LEU A 149 9.88 15.14 1.34
CA LEU A 149 9.81 16.08 2.46
C LEU A 149 9.94 15.29 3.76
N ASP A 150 11.04 15.49 4.49
CA ASP A 150 11.26 14.90 5.80
C ASP A 150 10.61 15.76 6.89
N LEU A 151 9.52 15.25 7.48
CA LEU A 151 8.78 15.90 8.56
C LEU A 151 9.43 15.69 9.94
N GLY A 152 10.41 14.79 10.05
CA GLY A 152 11.21 14.60 11.25
C GLY A 152 12.29 15.68 11.43
N SER A 153 12.62 16.41 10.36
CA SER A 153 13.56 17.53 10.39
C SER A 153 12.99 18.73 11.17
N ALA A 154 13.84 19.40 11.95
CA ALA A 154 13.49 20.66 12.62
C ALA A 154 13.15 21.79 11.63
N SER A 155 13.63 21.70 10.39
CA SER A 155 13.25 22.57 9.28
C SER A 155 12.97 21.70 8.05
N PRO A 156 11.72 21.24 7.88
CA PRO A 156 11.34 20.46 6.71
C PRO A 156 11.58 21.25 5.43
N GLN A 157 12.20 20.64 4.43
CA GLN A 157 12.44 21.24 3.12
C GLN A 157 12.26 20.17 2.03
N TRP A 158 11.69 20.56 0.90
CA TRP A 158 11.58 19.66 -0.24
C TRP A 158 12.94 19.39 -0.85
N ARG A 159 13.21 18.13 -1.16
CA ARG A 159 14.38 17.70 -1.92
C ARG A 159 13.92 17.05 -3.22
N GLU A 160 14.54 17.45 -4.31
CA GLU A 160 14.40 16.75 -5.57
C GLU A 160 15.35 15.55 -5.62
N LEU A 161 14.81 14.41 -6.04
CA LEU A 161 15.50 13.13 -6.08
C LEU A 161 15.49 12.60 -7.50
N ASP A 162 16.43 11.71 -7.80
CA ASP A 162 16.45 11.02 -9.10
C ASP A 162 15.16 10.24 -9.32
N PRO A 163 14.47 10.43 -10.45
CA PRO A 163 13.20 9.75 -10.70
C PRO A 163 13.40 8.28 -11.08
N TRP A 164 12.30 7.53 -11.06
CA TRP A 164 12.30 6.13 -11.46
C TRP A 164 12.77 5.96 -12.92
N PRO A 165 13.44 4.85 -13.26
CA PRO A 165 13.95 4.58 -14.61
C PRO A 165 12.83 4.10 -15.55
N GLY A 166 11.82 4.95 -15.76
CA GLY A 166 10.66 4.68 -16.61
C GLY A 166 10.00 5.96 -17.11
N PRO A 167 8.87 5.84 -17.85
CA PRO A 167 8.19 6.98 -18.43
C PRO A 167 7.56 7.88 -17.36
N GLU A 168 7.42 9.15 -17.69
CA GLU A 168 6.57 10.13 -17.01
C GLU A 168 5.15 9.61 -16.83
N ARG A 169 4.50 10.00 -15.72
CA ARG A 169 3.15 9.52 -15.42
C ARG A 169 2.36 10.46 -14.53
N MET A 170 1.05 10.44 -14.71
CA MET A 170 0.05 11.00 -13.80
C MET A 170 -0.93 9.91 -13.38
N LEU A 171 -1.71 10.17 -12.32
CA LEU A 171 -2.74 9.28 -11.81
C LEU A 171 -2.20 7.87 -11.49
N ALA A 172 -0.96 7.80 -11.05
CA ALA A 172 -0.32 6.58 -10.57
C ALA A 172 -0.76 6.28 -9.13
N VAL A 173 -0.35 5.12 -8.62
CA VAL A 173 -0.60 4.70 -7.25
C VAL A 173 0.73 4.71 -6.49
N ALA A 174 0.76 5.39 -5.36
CA ALA A 174 1.85 5.29 -4.41
C ALA A 174 1.54 4.22 -3.36
N ALA A 175 2.55 3.46 -2.93
CA ALA A 175 2.42 2.58 -1.76
C ALA A 175 3.69 2.67 -0.90
N VAL A 176 3.55 2.33 0.37
CA VAL A 176 4.71 2.11 1.25
C VAL A 176 4.56 0.73 1.88
N GLN A 177 5.58 -0.10 1.73
CA GLN A 177 5.65 -1.42 2.36
C GLN A 177 7.12 -1.84 2.45
N ASP A 178 7.47 -2.61 3.48
CA ASP A 178 8.83 -3.16 3.65
C ASP A 178 9.94 -2.08 3.52
N GLY A 179 9.74 -0.94 4.18
CA GLY A 179 10.70 0.18 4.19
C GLY A 179 10.92 0.88 2.84
N ALA A 180 10.08 0.63 1.83
CA ALA A 180 10.25 1.17 0.49
C ALA A 180 9.00 1.93 0.01
N PHE A 181 9.21 2.92 -0.85
CA PHE A 181 8.17 3.60 -1.61
C PHE A 181 7.96 2.88 -2.94
N PHE A 182 6.72 2.67 -3.35
CA PHE A 182 6.36 2.06 -4.61
C PHE A 182 5.61 3.05 -5.48
N LEU A 183 5.98 3.10 -6.76
CA LEU A 183 5.28 3.81 -7.81
C LEU A 183 4.71 2.79 -8.79
N VAL A 184 3.40 2.76 -8.91
CA VAL A 184 2.67 1.66 -9.54
C VAL A 184 1.70 2.23 -10.57
N SER A 185 1.70 1.67 -11.79
CA SER A 185 0.73 2.03 -12.83
C SER A 185 0.78 3.54 -13.18
N GLY A 186 -0.34 4.13 -13.61
CA GLY A 186 -0.48 5.51 -14.05
C GLY A 186 -0.66 5.62 -15.56
N ALA A 187 -0.77 6.84 -16.04
CA ALA A 187 -0.84 7.13 -17.47
C ALA A 187 0.26 8.12 -17.85
N ALA A 188 1.00 7.81 -18.91
CA ALA A 188 1.74 8.82 -19.65
C ALA A 188 0.75 9.61 -20.53
N LEU A 189 1.13 10.83 -20.90
CA LEU A 189 0.37 11.63 -21.85
C LEU A 189 1.14 11.72 -23.17
N LEU A 190 0.44 11.44 -24.27
CA LEU A 190 0.92 11.58 -25.63
C LEU A 190 0.05 12.61 -26.35
N ALA A 191 0.64 13.43 -27.23
CA ALA A 191 -0.15 14.24 -28.14
C ALA A 191 -0.68 13.36 -29.29
N ASP A 192 -1.99 13.43 -29.57
CA ASP A 192 -2.55 12.85 -30.79
C ASP A 192 -2.24 13.71 -32.03
N SER A 193 -2.73 13.29 -33.20
CA SER A 193 -2.57 14.00 -34.47
C SER A 193 -3.16 15.42 -34.48
N GLN A 194 -4.02 15.75 -33.50
CA GLN A 194 -4.62 17.07 -33.32
C GLN A 194 -3.99 17.85 -32.15
N GLY A 195 -2.91 17.32 -31.54
CA GLY A 195 -2.23 17.94 -30.40
C GLY A 195 -2.95 17.78 -29.07
N LYS A 196 -4.01 16.95 -29.00
CA LYS A 196 -4.78 16.73 -27.78
C LYS A 196 -4.12 15.62 -26.94
N PRO A 197 -4.11 15.74 -25.60
CA PRO A 197 -3.53 14.71 -24.76
C PRO A 197 -4.35 13.41 -24.79
N VAL A 198 -3.69 12.31 -25.15
CA VAL A 198 -4.18 10.93 -25.07
C VAL A 198 -3.37 10.18 -24.03
N ARG A 199 -4.07 9.37 -23.23
CA ARG A 199 -3.45 8.57 -22.18
C ARG A 199 -2.85 7.30 -22.76
N ARG A 200 -1.56 7.07 -22.50
CA ARG A 200 -0.95 5.74 -22.61
C ARG A 200 -0.93 5.10 -21.23
N TYR A 201 -1.75 4.07 -21.06
CA TYR A 201 -1.91 3.34 -19.81
C TYR A 201 -0.66 2.52 -19.50
N LEU A 202 -0.11 2.67 -18.29
CA LEU A 202 1.12 2.04 -17.86
C LEU A 202 0.82 0.91 -16.88
N ARG A 203 1.55 -0.20 -17.01
CA ARG A 203 1.47 -1.38 -16.14
C ARG A 203 2.75 -1.61 -15.36
N ASP A 204 3.79 -0.82 -15.62
CA ASP A 204 5.06 -0.95 -14.93
C ASP A 204 4.95 -0.47 -13.48
N ALA A 205 5.85 -1.00 -12.66
CA ALA A 205 5.97 -0.62 -11.26
C ALA A 205 7.44 -0.55 -10.86
N TYR A 206 7.73 0.34 -9.91
CA TYR A 206 9.07 0.60 -9.41
C TYR A 206 9.05 0.70 -7.90
N ARG A 207 10.14 0.26 -7.27
CA ARG A 207 10.41 0.36 -5.84
C ARG A 207 11.59 1.30 -5.63
N TYR A 208 11.41 2.29 -4.79
CA TYR A 208 12.46 3.17 -4.28
C TYR A 208 12.80 2.78 -2.85
N GLN A 209 14.06 2.44 -2.62
CA GLN A 209 14.61 2.24 -1.27
C GLN A 209 15.54 3.42 -0.95
N PRO A 210 15.26 4.20 0.11
CA PRO A 210 16.16 5.26 0.54
C PRO A 210 17.60 4.75 0.71
N GLY A 211 18.57 5.48 0.14
CA GLY A 211 19.99 5.09 0.15
C GLY A 211 20.40 4.02 -0.88
N ARG A 212 19.45 3.29 -1.48
CA ARG A 212 19.71 2.29 -2.53
C ARG A 212 19.19 2.69 -3.92
N GLY A 213 18.22 3.60 -3.98
CA GLY A 213 17.65 4.11 -5.22
C GLY A 213 16.51 3.24 -5.75
N TRP A 214 16.28 3.35 -7.07
CA TRP A 214 15.16 2.70 -7.76
C TRP A 214 15.51 1.32 -8.31
N SER A 215 14.56 0.39 -8.20
CA SER A 215 14.57 -0.89 -8.90
C SER A 215 13.19 -1.12 -9.53
N ARG A 216 13.14 -1.63 -10.78
CA ARG A 216 11.90 -2.09 -11.39
C ARG A 216 11.40 -3.35 -10.67
N VAL A 217 10.09 -3.50 -10.55
CA VAL A 217 9.43 -4.69 -9.99
C VAL A 217 8.42 -5.25 -10.99
N ALA A 218 7.76 -6.36 -10.66
CA ALA A 218 6.80 -7.01 -11.53
C ALA A 218 5.68 -6.06 -11.98
N ASP A 219 5.36 -6.14 -13.28
CA ASP A 219 4.30 -5.35 -13.89
C ASP A 219 2.93 -5.84 -13.42
N LEU A 220 1.98 -4.91 -13.32
CA LEU A 220 0.59 -5.25 -13.04
C LEU A 220 0.00 -6.05 -14.21
N PRO A 221 -0.93 -6.99 -13.94
CA PRO A 221 -1.66 -7.69 -14.99
C PRO A 221 -2.47 -6.73 -15.89
N CYS A 222 -2.99 -5.65 -15.33
CA CYS A 222 -3.69 -4.57 -16.03
C CYS A 222 -3.32 -3.21 -15.44
N ALA A 223 -3.52 -2.14 -16.21
CA ALA A 223 -3.33 -0.79 -15.69
C ALA A 223 -4.40 -0.47 -14.63
N ALA A 224 -4.06 0.43 -13.72
CA ALA A 224 -4.88 0.87 -12.60
C ALA A 224 -4.81 2.39 -12.47
N VAL A 225 -5.15 3.11 -13.55
CA VAL A 225 -5.04 4.57 -13.60
C VAL A 225 -6.06 5.21 -12.67
N ALA A 226 -5.64 6.22 -11.92
CA ALA A 226 -6.45 6.92 -10.92
C ALA A 226 -7.03 6.01 -9.82
N ALA A 227 -6.47 4.81 -9.63
CA ALA A 227 -6.82 4.00 -8.47
C ALA A 227 -6.51 4.77 -7.18
N PRO A 228 -7.24 4.47 -6.08
CA PRO A 228 -7.04 5.16 -4.82
C PRO A 228 -5.60 5.09 -4.31
N THR A 229 -5.08 6.22 -3.84
CA THR A 229 -3.69 6.36 -3.37
C THR A 229 -3.64 7.19 -2.07
N PRO A 230 -2.75 6.90 -1.10
CA PRO A 230 -1.82 5.77 -1.04
C PRO A 230 -2.53 4.41 -1.03
N ALA A 231 -1.93 3.38 -1.62
CA ALA A 231 -2.40 2.01 -1.54
C ALA A 231 -2.27 1.47 -0.11
N PRO A 232 -3.30 0.83 0.46
CA PRO A 232 -3.25 0.29 1.82
C PRO A 232 -2.23 -0.84 1.93
N ALA A 233 -1.30 -0.70 2.88
CA ALA A 233 -0.39 -1.76 3.29
C ALA A 233 -1.11 -2.77 4.19
N VAL A 234 -0.84 -4.06 3.97
CA VAL A 234 -1.49 -5.19 4.64
C VAL A 234 -0.41 -6.18 5.08
N GLY A 235 -0.35 -6.45 6.39
CA GLY A 235 0.68 -7.29 6.96
C GLY A 235 2.07 -6.73 6.71
N GLN A 236 3.08 -7.61 6.71
CA GLN A 236 4.49 -7.21 6.62
C GLN A 236 5.01 -7.07 5.18
N SER A 237 4.33 -7.67 4.20
CA SER A 237 4.89 -7.83 2.86
C SER A 237 3.94 -7.47 1.71
N THR A 238 2.71 -7.03 1.98
CA THR A 238 1.69 -6.85 0.94
C THR A 238 1.11 -5.44 0.91
N PHE A 239 0.80 -4.89 -0.26
CA PHE A 239 -0.10 -3.74 -0.40
C PHE A 239 -1.16 -4.01 -1.46
N LEU A 240 -2.29 -3.30 -1.39
CA LEU A 240 -3.43 -3.52 -2.28
C LEU A 240 -3.67 -2.35 -3.25
N VAL A 241 -3.83 -2.66 -4.53
CA VAL A 241 -4.35 -1.71 -5.52
C VAL A 241 -5.85 -1.94 -5.67
N LEU A 242 -6.63 -0.89 -5.43
CA LEU A 242 -8.09 -0.95 -5.33
C LEU A 242 -8.74 -0.49 -6.64
N GLY A 243 -8.92 -1.39 -7.61
CA GLY A 243 -9.52 -1.05 -8.90
C GLY A 243 -8.63 -0.15 -9.75
N GLY A 244 -9.19 0.95 -10.26
CA GLY A 244 -8.54 1.83 -11.24
C GLY A 244 -9.11 1.64 -12.64
N ASP A 245 -8.83 2.61 -13.51
CA ASP A 245 -9.15 2.55 -14.93
C ASP A 245 -8.05 1.78 -15.68
N ASP A 246 -8.42 0.68 -16.31
CA ASP A 246 -7.52 -0.18 -17.09
C ASP A 246 -7.43 0.20 -18.57
N GLY A 247 -8.22 1.21 -18.99
CA GLY A 247 -8.24 1.73 -20.36
C GLY A 247 -9.01 0.89 -21.36
N THR A 248 -9.54 -0.28 -20.97
CA THR A 248 -10.25 -1.19 -21.89
C THR A 248 -11.56 -0.60 -22.44
N LEU A 249 -12.18 0.30 -21.68
CA LEU A 249 -13.46 0.93 -22.00
C LEU A 249 -13.35 2.44 -22.29
N VAL A 250 -12.14 2.98 -22.46
CA VAL A 250 -11.91 4.42 -22.66
C VAL A 250 -12.63 4.99 -23.88
N ASN A 251 -12.81 4.17 -24.92
CA ASN A 251 -13.45 4.54 -26.19
C ASN A 251 -14.88 3.99 -26.34
N LEU A 252 -15.50 3.52 -25.25
CA LEU A 252 -16.85 2.98 -25.28
C LEU A 252 -17.85 4.05 -25.76
N GLN A 253 -18.71 3.67 -26.72
CA GLN A 253 -19.78 4.52 -27.24
C GLN A 253 -21.14 3.81 -27.12
N PRO A 254 -22.20 4.50 -26.69
CA PRO A 254 -22.20 5.86 -26.12
C PRO A 254 -21.60 5.88 -24.69
N PRO A 255 -21.02 7.00 -24.23
CA PRO A 255 -20.26 7.06 -22.97
C PRO A 255 -21.12 6.90 -21.71
N ASP A 256 -22.41 7.22 -21.77
CA ASP A 256 -23.39 7.07 -20.68
C ASP A 256 -23.67 5.60 -20.32
N ARG A 257 -23.39 4.67 -21.24
CA ARG A 257 -23.47 3.22 -21.03
C ARG A 257 -22.27 2.62 -20.31
N HIS A 258 -21.29 3.42 -19.91
CA HIS A 258 -20.12 2.92 -19.19
C HIS A 258 -20.54 2.19 -17.89
N PRO A 259 -20.19 0.89 -17.73
CA PRO A 259 -20.68 0.06 -16.62
C PRO A 259 -19.99 0.38 -15.27
N GLY A 260 -18.90 1.13 -15.32
CA GLY A 260 -18.06 1.49 -14.18
C GLY A 260 -16.65 0.94 -14.31
N PHE A 261 -15.77 1.36 -13.39
CA PHE A 261 -14.38 0.93 -13.41
C PHE A 261 -14.20 -0.51 -12.91
N PRO A 262 -13.12 -1.20 -13.32
CA PRO A 262 -12.71 -2.49 -12.78
C PRO A 262 -12.79 -2.54 -11.25
N LYS A 263 -13.49 -3.55 -10.75
CA LYS A 263 -13.71 -3.76 -9.31
C LYS A 263 -12.64 -4.63 -8.64
N ALA A 264 -11.70 -5.15 -9.42
CA ALA A 264 -10.69 -6.08 -8.92
C ALA A 264 -9.77 -5.41 -7.90
N ILE A 265 -9.43 -6.13 -6.84
CA ILE A 265 -8.40 -5.76 -5.90
C ILE A 265 -7.18 -6.63 -6.21
N LEU A 266 -6.05 -6.00 -6.49
CA LEU A 266 -4.78 -6.67 -6.73
C LEU A 266 -3.88 -6.52 -5.50
N ALA A 267 -3.30 -7.62 -5.04
CA ALA A 267 -2.28 -7.63 -4.00
C ALA A 267 -0.90 -7.79 -4.62
N TYR A 268 0.03 -6.90 -4.28
CA TYR A 268 1.44 -7.09 -4.59
C TYR A 268 2.18 -7.61 -3.37
N HIS A 269 2.96 -8.68 -3.54
CA HIS A 269 3.77 -9.29 -2.49
C HIS A 269 5.25 -8.94 -2.68
N THR A 270 5.79 -8.14 -1.76
CA THR A 270 7.14 -7.53 -1.82
C THR A 270 8.30 -8.52 -1.78
N ILE A 271 8.14 -9.66 -1.10
CA ILE A 271 9.20 -10.68 -0.98
C ILE A 271 9.31 -11.52 -2.26
N THR A 272 8.18 -11.85 -2.88
CA THR A 272 8.16 -12.74 -4.05
C THR A 272 8.12 -11.98 -5.37
N ASP A 273 7.97 -10.65 -5.34
CA ASP A 273 7.81 -9.80 -6.52
C ASP A 273 6.68 -10.29 -7.44
N THR A 274 5.47 -10.44 -6.88
CA THR A 274 4.32 -10.97 -7.63
C THR A 274 3.02 -10.24 -7.32
N TRP A 275 2.19 -10.08 -8.35
CA TRP A 275 0.80 -9.66 -8.25
C TRP A 275 -0.14 -10.85 -8.18
N LYS A 276 -1.16 -10.79 -7.30
CA LYS A 276 -2.22 -11.79 -7.21
C LYS A 276 -3.59 -11.11 -7.07
N PRO A 277 -4.66 -11.70 -7.64
CA PRO A 277 -6.02 -11.30 -7.29
C PRO A 277 -6.25 -11.49 -5.79
N PHE A 278 -6.75 -10.45 -5.12
CA PHE A 278 -7.04 -10.48 -3.68
C PHE A 278 -8.54 -10.52 -3.40
N GLY A 279 -9.34 -9.85 -4.23
CA GLY A 279 -10.77 -9.77 -4.06
C GLY A 279 -11.43 -8.83 -5.06
N LYS A 280 -12.67 -8.43 -4.77
CA LYS A 280 -13.41 -7.45 -5.57
C LYS A 280 -14.12 -6.46 -4.64
N MET A 281 -14.10 -5.19 -5.00
CA MET A 281 -14.92 -4.16 -4.35
C MET A 281 -16.38 -4.29 -4.81
N PRO A 282 -17.36 -3.93 -3.97
CA PRO A 282 -18.76 -3.83 -4.42
C PRO A 282 -18.94 -2.84 -5.57
N VAL A 283 -18.28 -1.68 -5.45
CA VAL A 283 -18.22 -0.60 -6.43
C VAL A 283 -16.79 -0.06 -6.45
N ALA A 284 -16.23 0.14 -7.64
CA ALA A 284 -14.92 0.76 -7.80
C ALA A 284 -15.04 2.27 -7.70
N HIS A 285 -14.18 2.90 -6.90
CA HIS A 285 -14.07 4.34 -6.82
C HIS A 285 -12.66 4.72 -7.29
N VAL A 286 -12.55 5.58 -8.28
CA VAL A 286 -11.28 6.15 -8.75
C VAL A 286 -11.20 7.63 -8.37
N THR A 287 -10.02 8.24 -8.52
CA THR A 287 -9.76 9.65 -8.19
C THR A 287 -10.13 9.99 -6.75
N THR A 288 -9.66 9.21 -5.78
CA THR A 288 -9.83 9.51 -4.35
C THR A 288 -8.64 8.95 -3.58
N SER A 289 -8.56 9.25 -2.29
CA SER A 289 -7.47 8.80 -1.43
C SER A 289 -7.94 7.75 -0.44
N VAL A 290 -7.06 6.82 -0.07
CA VAL A 290 -7.32 5.87 1.01
C VAL A 290 -6.85 6.47 2.33
N ALA A 291 -7.75 6.61 3.29
CA ALA A 291 -7.44 7.12 4.62
C ALA A 291 -7.30 5.94 5.61
N PRO A 292 -6.16 5.78 6.31
CA PRO A 292 -6.07 4.82 7.41
C PRO A 292 -6.97 5.30 8.55
N TRP A 293 -7.90 4.47 9.03
CA TRP A 293 -8.83 4.87 10.10
C TRP A 293 -9.17 3.70 11.03
N ASN A 294 -8.88 3.90 12.33
CA ASN A 294 -8.92 2.84 13.34
C ASN A 294 -8.02 1.67 12.91
N SER A 295 -8.53 0.43 12.96
CA SER A 295 -7.81 -0.79 12.58
C SER A 295 -7.86 -1.12 11.09
N GLY A 296 -8.35 -0.22 10.25
CA GLY A 296 -8.52 -0.47 8.81
C GLY A 296 -8.38 0.80 7.99
N PHE A 297 -9.15 0.86 6.92
CA PHE A 297 -9.06 1.90 5.91
C PHE A 297 -10.44 2.40 5.50
N VAL A 298 -10.48 3.64 5.02
CA VAL A 298 -11.66 4.24 4.43
C VAL A 298 -11.33 4.73 3.03
N LEU A 299 -12.24 4.45 2.11
CA LEU A 299 -12.29 4.97 0.76
C LEU A 299 -13.50 5.90 0.68
N PRO A 300 -13.31 7.22 0.90
CA PRO A 300 -14.39 8.19 0.87
C PRO A 300 -14.62 8.68 -0.54
N THR A 301 -15.90 8.74 -0.96
CA THR A 301 -16.33 9.28 -2.26
C THR A 301 -15.46 8.83 -3.45
N GLY A 302 -15.45 9.58 -4.55
CA GLY A 302 -14.73 9.26 -5.77
C GLY A 302 -15.67 9.08 -6.96
N GLU A 303 -15.07 8.75 -8.10
CA GLU A 303 -15.74 8.55 -9.38
C GLU A 303 -16.00 7.06 -9.62
N VAL A 304 -17.25 6.70 -9.91
CA VAL A 304 -17.67 5.28 -10.07
C VAL A 304 -17.73 4.86 -11.54
N ARG A 305 -17.90 5.83 -12.43
CA ARG A 305 -17.79 5.74 -13.89
C ARG A 305 -17.53 7.15 -14.43
N PRO A 306 -17.05 7.32 -15.67
CA PRO A 306 -16.77 8.64 -16.24
C PRO A 306 -17.92 9.62 -16.01
N GLY A 307 -17.60 10.82 -15.53
CA GLY A 307 -18.57 11.87 -15.22
C GLY A 307 -19.36 11.70 -13.91
N VAL A 308 -19.48 10.49 -13.36
CA VAL A 308 -20.40 10.19 -12.26
C VAL A 308 -19.67 9.90 -10.95
N ARG A 309 -19.95 10.72 -9.93
CA ARG A 309 -19.38 10.60 -8.57
C ARG A 309 -20.33 9.84 -7.66
N SER A 310 -19.85 9.49 -6.47
CA SER A 310 -20.65 8.85 -5.42
C SER A 310 -20.37 9.48 -4.06
N PRO A 311 -21.39 9.81 -3.25
CA PRO A 311 -21.19 10.24 -1.87
C PRO A 311 -20.92 9.07 -0.90
N ALA A 312 -20.93 7.82 -1.40
CA ALA A 312 -20.73 6.64 -0.57
C ALA A 312 -19.29 6.54 -0.03
N ASN A 313 -19.18 6.05 1.21
CA ASN A 313 -17.90 5.88 1.91
C ASN A 313 -17.74 4.42 2.34
N TRP A 314 -16.71 3.76 1.80
CA TRP A 314 -16.40 2.37 2.10
C TRP A 314 -15.38 2.30 3.23
N ALA A 315 -15.74 1.65 4.34
CA ALA A 315 -14.77 1.24 5.35
C ALA A 315 -14.47 -0.24 5.14
N PHE A 316 -13.19 -0.60 5.16
CA PHE A 316 -12.75 -1.97 5.03
C PHE A 316 -11.57 -2.25 5.94
N GLN A 317 -11.41 -3.51 6.31
CA GLN A 317 -10.29 -3.99 7.09
C GLN A 317 -9.92 -5.35 6.55
N THR A 318 -8.63 -5.66 6.52
CA THR A 318 -8.20 -7.01 6.19
C THR A 318 -8.49 -7.92 7.38
N ALA A 319 -9.41 -8.86 7.18
CA ALA A 319 -9.63 -9.92 8.16
C ALA A 319 -8.42 -10.86 8.11
N VAL A 320 -7.65 -10.91 9.20
CA VAL A 320 -6.76 -12.06 9.41
C VAL A 320 -7.69 -13.25 9.54
N ARG A 321 -7.74 -14.12 8.54
CA ARG A 321 -8.32 -15.46 8.73
C ARG A 321 -7.50 -16.10 9.83
N LYS A 322 -8.02 -16.12 11.06
CA LYS A 322 -7.52 -17.02 12.09
C LYS A 322 -7.72 -18.42 11.52
N GLY A 323 -6.65 -19.01 10.98
CA GLY A 323 -6.66 -20.43 10.68
C GLY A 323 -7.00 -21.13 11.98
N THR A 324 -8.13 -21.81 12.03
CA THR A 324 -8.41 -22.73 13.13
C THR A 324 -7.42 -23.88 12.98
N PHE A 325 -6.84 -24.33 14.09
CA PHE A 325 -6.01 -25.53 14.07
C PHE A 325 -6.94 -26.69 13.70
N GLY A 326 -6.90 -27.13 12.44
CA GLY A 326 -7.88 -28.09 11.93
C GLY A 326 -7.76 -29.44 12.62
N TRP A 327 -8.79 -30.28 12.51
CA TRP A 327 -8.76 -31.64 13.07
C TRP A 327 -7.59 -32.48 12.55
N ALA A 328 -7.15 -32.26 11.30
CA ALA A 328 -5.94 -32.89 10.77
C ALA A 328 -4.67 -32.48 11.54
N ASN A 329 -4.56 -31.19 11.90
CA ASN A 329 -3.43 -30.68 12.69
C ASN A 329 -3.48 -31.22 14.13
N TYR A 330 -4.67 -31.26 14.75
CA TYR A 330 -4.85 -31.89 16.06
C TYR A 330 -4.54 -33.39 16.03
N GLY A 331 -4.97 -34.09 14.97
CA GLY A 331 -4.68 -35.50 14.76
C GLY A 331 -3.17 -35.75 14.64
N MET A 332 -2.47 -34.93 13.85
CA MET A 332 -1.02 -34.99 13.72
C MET A 332 -0.32 -34.72 15.06
N LEU A 333 -0.75 -33.70 15.81
CA LEU A 333 -0.21 -33.37 17.12
C LEU A 333 -0.40 -34.51 18.12
N LEU A 334 -1.61 -35.09 18.17
CA LEU A 334 -1.91 -36.21 19.05
C LEU A 334 -1.11 -37.46 18.67
N ALA A 335 -1.03 -37.78 17.37
CA ALA A 335 -0.24 -38.89 16.87
C ALA A 335 1.25 -38.73 17.21
N TYR A 336 1.81 -37.53 17.07
CA TYR A 336 3.18 -37.21 17.45
C TYR A 336 3.41 -37.43 18.95
N LEU A 337 2.54 -36.90 19.82
CA LEU A 337 2.64 -37.06 21.27
C LEU A 337 2.53 -38.53 21.69
N LEU A 338 1.59 -39.27 21.11
CA LEU A 338 1.43 -40.70 21.36
C LEU A 338 2.65 -41.50 20.88
N ALA A 339 3.21 -41.17 19.72
CA ALA A 339 4.44 -41.79 19.23
C ALA A 339 5.62 -41.55 20.18
N MET A 340 5.79 -40.33 20.72
CA MET A 340 6.84 -40.05 21.71
C MET A 340 6.67 -40.86 22.99
N VAL A 341 5.45 -40.93 23.53
CA VAL A 341 5.15 -41.75 24.73
C VAL A 341 5.40 -43.22 24.44
N TRP A 342 4.96 -43.70 23.28
CA TRP A 342 5.16 -45.09 22.86
C TRP A 342 6.65 -45.45 22.73
N ILE A 343 7.45 -44.62 22.05
CA ILE A 343 8.90 -44.80 21.95
C ILE A 343 9.53 -44.81 23.35
N SER A 344 9.14 -43.86 24.20
CA SER A 344 9.66 -43.77 25.58
C SER A 344 9.34 -45.02 26.39
N PHE A 345 8.12 -45.54 26.29
CA PHE A 345 7.70 -46.77 26.97
C PHE A 345 8.45 -48.01 26.44
N VAL A 346 8.60 -48.14 25.12
CA VAL A 346 9.32 -49.26 24.50
C VAL A 346 10.81 -49.22 24.87
N CYS A 347 11.45 -48.05 24.81
CA CYS A 347 12.84 -47.86 25.20
C CYS A 347 13.06 -48.03 26.71
N SER A 348 12.11 -47.62 27.55
CA SER A 348 12.17 -47.81 29.00
C SER A 348 12.29 -49.28 29.39
N LYS A 349 11.62 -50.19 28.66
CA LYS A 349 11.74 -51.64 28.91
C LYS A 349 13.13 -52.22 28.60
N ARG A 350 13.99 -51.46 27.92
CA ARG A 350 15.37 -51.87 27.57
C ARG A 350 16.41 -51.39 28.59
N ASN A 351 16.07 -50.49 29.51
CA ASN A 351 16.97 -50.02 30.57
C ASN A 351 16.89 -50.94 31.79
N LYS A 352 17.85 -51.86 31.93
CA LYS A 352 17.89 -52.85 33.03
C LYS A 352 18.95 -52.55 34.10
N SER A 353 19.84 -51.59 33.87
CA SER A 353 20.91 -51.22 34.81
C SER A 353 21.18 -49.71 34.84
N THR A 354 21.86 -49.26 35.90
CA THR A 354 22.32 -47.87 36.04
C THR A 354 23.29 -47.47 34.92
N ASN A 355 24.10 -48.41 34.42
CA ASN A 355 25.04 -48.18 33.32
C ASN A 355 24.31 -47.99 31.97
N ASP A 356 23.20 -48.72 31.75
CA ASP A 356 22.35 -48.52 30.58
C ASP A 356 21.69 -47.13 30.60
N PHE A 357 21.26 -46.67 31.77
CA PHE A 357 20.62 -45.36 31.93
C PHE A 357 21.58 -44.18 31.75
N PHE A 358 22.78 -44.21 32.35
CA PHE A 358 23.71 -43.07 32.29
C PHE A 358 24.67 -43.08 31.09
N ARG A 359 25.03 -44.25 30.57
CA ARG A 359 26.02 -44.37 29.47
C ARG A 359 25.44 -44.97 28.18
N GLY A 360 24.12 -45.19 28.12
CA GLY A 360 23.48 -45.86 26.98
C GLY A 360 24.04 -47.26 26.74
N GLY A 361 24.55 -47.92 27.79
CA GLY A 361 25.24 -49.21 27.73
C GLY A 361 26.52 -49.22 26.87
N GLN A 362 27.07 -48.04 26.51
CA GLN A 362 28.17 -47.87 25.55
C GLN A 362 27.91 -48.47 24.16
N ARG A 363 26.63 -48.60 23.78
CA ARG A 363 26.21 -49.22 22.50
C ARG A 363 25.67 -48.23 21.48
N ILE A 364 25.65 -46.94 21.81
CA ILE A 364 25.13 -45.91 20.90
C ILE A 364 26.12 -45.78 19.74
N PRO A 365 25.74 -46.12 18.50
CA PRO A 365 26.63 -45.96 17.37
C PRO A 365 26.87 -44.47 17.11
N TRP A 366 28.10 -44.13 16.73
CA TRP A 366 28.57 -42.74 16.55
C TRP A 366 27.63 -41.91 15.66
N TRP A 367 27.08 -42.51 14.60
CA TRP A 367 26.18 -41.81 13.68
C TRP A 367 24.86 -41.42 14.35
N ALA A 368 24.35 -42.22 15.29
CA ALA A 368 23.12 -41.93 16.02
C ALA A 368 23.36 -40.82 17.04
N ALA A 369 24.51 -40.84 17.73
CA ALA A 369 24.93 -39.75 18.62
C ALA A 369 25.12 -38.44 17.83
N GLY A 370 25.78 -38.51 16.67
CA GLY A 370 25.99 -37.38 15.76
C GLY A 370 24.69 -36.76 15.24
N LEU A 371 23.74 -37.58 14.78
CA LEU A 371 22.42 -37.12 14.35
C LEU A 371 21.61 -36.50 15.50
N SER A 372 21.73 -37.02 16.72
CA SER A 372 21.05 -36.44 17.89
C SER A 372 21.61 -35.05 18.22
N ILE A 373 22.93 -34.86 18.20
CA ILE A 373 23.53 -33.54 18.43
C ILE A 373 23.10 -32.57 17.33
N PHE A 374 23.17 -33.01 16.07
CA PHE A 374 22.69 -32.23 14.92
C PHE A 374 21.23 -31.79 15.08
N ALA A 375 20.34 -32.71 15.45
CA ALA A 375 18.92 -32.40 15.65
C ALA A 375 18.69 -31.36 16.76
N THR A 376 19.57 -31.31 17.76
CA THR A 376 19.50 -30.34 18.86
C THR A 376 19.98 -28.94 18.43
N MET A 377 20.82 -28.87 17.40
CA MET A 377 21.33 -27.60 16.84
C MET A 377 20.40 -27.00 15.77
N LEU A 378 19.44 -27.78 15.27
CA LEU A 378 18.42 -27.29 14.34
C LEU A 378 17.44 -26.35 15.04
N SER A 379 17.32 -25.14 14.51
CA SER A 379 16.36 -24.14 14.95
C SER A 379 15.53 -23.59 13.78
N PRO A 380 14.39 -22.94 14.04
CA PRO A 380 13.64 -22.22 13.01
C PRO A 380 14.50 -21.21 12.22
N ILE A 381 15.49 -20.59 12.88
CA ILE A 381 16.44 -19.67 12.24
C ILE A 381 17.26 -20.41 11.18
N THR A 382 17.80 -21.59 11.51
CA THR A 382 18.62 -22.36 10.58
C THR A 382 17.89 -22.83 9.33
N PHE A 383 16.57 -23.11 9.43
CA PHE A 383 15.79 -23.62 8.30
C PHE A 383 15.03 -22.54 7.52
N MET A 384 14.59 -21.46 8.16
CA MET A 384 13.82 -20.39 7.50
C MET A 384 14.62 -19.12 7.29
N ALA A 385 15.28 -18.60 8.33
CA ALA A 385 15.92 -17.28 8.26
C ALA A 385 17.22 -17.29 7.46
N ILE A 386 18.09 -18.28 7.68
CA ILE A 386 19.40 -18.34 7.01
C ILE A 386 19.27 -18.55 5.49
N PRO A 387 18.41 -19.46 4.98
CA PRO A 387 18.20 -19.58 3.53
C PRO A 387 17.60 -18.31 2.91
N ALA A 388 16.66 -17.66 3.60
CA ALA A 388 16.07 -16.39 3.14
C ALA A 388 17.12 -15.27 3.07
N ALA A 389 17.94 -15.12 4.11
CA ALA A 389 19.05 -14.16 4.13
C ALA A 389 20.11 -14.51 3.07
N ALA A 390 20.43 -15.79 2.87
CA ALA A 390 21.39 -16.21 1.86
C ALA A 390 20.93 -15.88 0.43
N TYR A 391 19.63 -15.98 0.18
CA TYR A 391 19.01 -15.56 -1.09
C TYR A 391 19.03 -14.04 -1.28
N ALA A 392 18.81 -13.27 -0.22
CA ALA A 392 18.69 -11.81 -0.28
C ALA A 392 20.04 -11.07 -0.23
N GLU A 393 20.98 -11.54 0.59
CA GLU A 393 22.22 -10.83 0.97
C GLU A 393 23.50 -11.58 0.57
N GLY A 394 23.39 -12.86 0.16
CA GLY A 394 24.51 -13.70 -0.30
C GLY A 394 24.91 -14.82 0.68
N TRP A 395 25.81 -15.70 0.23
CA TRP A 395 26.05 -17.03 0.83
C TRP A 395 26.80 -17.05 2.17
N ASN A 396 27.27 -15.90 2.67
CA ASN A 396 28.15 -15.84 3.85
C ASN A 396 27.52 -16.46 5.10
N LEU A 397 26.26 -16.12 5.39
CA LEU A 397 25.50 -16.66 6.54
C LEU A 397 25.25 -18.17 6.38
N PHE A 398 25.00 -18.63 5.16
CA PHE A 398 24.82 -20.05 4.87
C PHE A 398 26.12 -20.84 5.13
N LEU A 399 27.26 -20.33 4.65
CA LEU A 399 28.56 -20.97 4.85
C LEU A 399 28.93 -21.05 6.33
N ALA A 400 28.71 -19.99 7.12
CA ALA A 400 28.92 -20.01 8.56
C ALA A 400 28.09 -21.10 9.25
N ASN A 401 26.83 -21.28 8.82
CA ASN A 401 25.90 -22.26 9.38
C ASN A 401 26.14 -23.69 8.87
N SER A 402 26.84 -23.87 7.75
CA SER A 402 27.12 -25.19 7.15
C SER A 402 27.98 -26.09 8.02
N SER A 403 28.68 -25.53 9.00
CA SER A 403 29.42 -26.24 10.04
C SER A 403 28.57 -27.26 10.81
N ILE A 404 27.27 -26.99 10.98
CA ILE A 404 26.32 -27.91 11.61
C ILE A 404 26.20 -29.23 10.83
N LEU A 405 26.38 -29.22 9.51
CA LEU A 405 26.31 -30.44 8.68
C LEU A 405 27.48 -31.41 8.93
N VAL A 406 28.59 -30.91 9.49
CA VAL A 406 29.80 -31.69 9.77
C VAL A 406 29.75 -32.34 11.16
N THR A 407 28.88 -31.86 12.05
CA THR A 407 28.75 -32.37 13.43
C THR A 407 28.59 -33.89 13.55
N PRO A 408 27.81 -34.59 12.70
CA PRO A 408 27.74 -36.05 12.77
C PRO A 408 29.05 -36.77 12.44
N LEU A 409 29.88 -36.18 11.58
CA LEU A 409 31.21 -36.70 11.21
C LEU A 409 32.25 -36.44 12.31
N VAL A 410 32.10 -35.38 13.10
CA VAL A 410 33.01 -35.11 14.24
C VAL A 410 32.87 -36.16 15.34
N VAL A 411 31.67 -36.73 15.52
CA VAL A 411 31.44 -37.80 16.52
C VAL A 411 32.04 -39.15 16.08
N PHE A 412 32.37 -39.29 14.80
CA PHE A 412 33.03 -40.48 14.26
C PHE A 412 34.52 -40.55 14.61
N VAL A 413 35.18 -39.39 14.64
CA VAL A 413 36.62 -39.19 14.91
C VAL A 413 36.83 -39.08 16.41
#